data_AF-A0A7W4C6L3-F1
#
_entry.id   AF-A0A7W4C6L3-F1
#
_cell.length_a   1.000
_cell.length_b   1.000
_cell.length_c   1.000
_cell.angle_alpha   90.00
_cell.angle_beta   90.00
_cell.angle_gamma   90.00
#
_symmetry.space_group_name_H-M   'P 1'
#
loop_
_entity.id
_entity.type
_entity.pdbx_description
1 polymer ?
#
loop_
_entity_poly.entity_id
_entity_poly.type
_entity_poly.pdbx_seq_one_letter_code
_entity_poly.pdbx_strand_id
1 'polypeptide(L)'
;LPRLAQGLEVPCFALTSPEAGSDAGSIPDFGIVCKGEFQGEEVLGMKLTWNKRYITLAPVATVLGLAFKLRDPDHLLGDKEELGITCALIPTDIPGVETGRRHFPLNCMFQNGPTRGNEVFVPLSFIIGGPEMAGQGWRMLVECLSVGRGITLPSNSAGGVKTAAVATGAYARIRRQFKLPIGKLEGIEEPMARLGGNAYLMDAVATLTTTAIDLGEKPSVVSAIVKFHLTDRMQKCVIDAMDIHGGKGVCLGPNNYLGRGYQAAPIAITVEGANILTRSMIIYGQGAIRCHPYVLAEMESAFDTDANRGLDNFDAAIFGHIGFATSNFIRSFWMGLTSSRFSNSPYSDKTKRYYQQMNRFSANLALLSDLAMATLGGNLKRKERISARLGDLLSQLYLTSATLKRYEDDGRLTEDLPLVQWAVEDSLYKLQDSLDDLLNNFPMGLGIVLRAVIFPFGRPIKRPSDVLDHKVAKIMQTPCASRDRLGKGQFWTASEFNAVGIQEQTFKDILAAEPLYDKVCKAAGKRLPFMWLDKVAAEGKALGVLSDSEIALLERAEIGRLKSINVDDFDTDELRAQLAPKAKQEKAA
;
A
#
# COMPACT_ATOMS: atom_id res chain seq x y z
N LEU A 1 -7.05 17.54 -21.64
CA LEU A 1 -6.12 17.65 -20.49
C LEU A 1 -6.34 18.91 -19.65
N PRO A 2 -6.35 20.16 -20.18
CA PRO A 2 -6.56 21.36 -19.35
C PRO A 2 -7.85 21.35 -18.52
N ARG A 3 -8.97 20.91 -19.13
CA ARG A 3 -10.27 20.78 -18.46
C ARG A 3 -10.27 19.72 -17.35
N LEU A 4 -9.52 18.62 -17.51
CA LEU A 4 -9.34 17.59 -16.48
C LEU A 4 -8.56 18.14 -15.28
N ALA A 5 -7.49 18.90 -15.52
CA ALA A 5 -6.69 19.51 -14.46
C ALA A 5 -7.47 20.54 -13.63
N GLN A 6 -8.47 21.20 -14.24
CA GLN A 6 -9.38 22.13 -13.57
C GLN A 6 -10.58 21.43 -12.90
N GLY A 7 -10.74 20.12 -13.05
CA GLY A 7 -11.89 19.38 -12.53
C GLY A 7 -13.22 19.67 -13.25
N LEU A 8 -13.17 20.30 -14.43
CA LEU A 8 -14.36 20.54 -15.28
C LEU A 8 -14.83 19.25 -15.97
N GLU A 9 -13.90 18.31 -16.17
CA GLU A 9 -14.19 16.97 -16.66
C GLU A 9 -13.89 15.96 -15.53
N VAL A 10 -14.77 14.98 -15.39
CA VAL A 10 -14.62 13.87 -14.44
C VAL A 10 -14.30 12.61 -15.23
N PRO A 11 -13.05 12.11 -15.21
CA PRO A 11 -12.68 10.92 -15.94
C PRO A 11 -13.05 9.64 -15.18
N CYS A 12 -13.38 8.60 -15.92
CA CYS A 12 -13.36 7.23 -15.42
C CYS A 12 -12.62 6.31 -16.38
N PHE A 13 -12.16 5.15 -15.89
CA PHE A 13 -11.43 4.18 -16.71
C PHE A 13 -12.08 2.80 -16.65
N ALA A 14 -12.63 2.35 -17.77
CA ALA A 14 -13.41 1.14 -17.90
C ALA A 14 -12.61 0.02 -18.57
N LEU A 15 -11.91 -0.74 -17.74
CA LEU A 15 -11.20 -1.96 -18.12
C LEU A 15 -11.97 -3.22 -17.71
N THR A 16 -12.35 -3.30 -16.44
CA THR A 16 -12.95 -4.49 -15.83
C THR A 16 -14.36 -4.77 -16.36
N SER A 17 -14.61 -6.02 -16.75
CA SER A 17 -15.93 -6.51 -17.17
C SER A 17 -16.47 -7.57 -16.19
N PRO A 18 -17.74 -8.00 -16.33
CA PRO A 18 -18.27 -9.16 -15.61
C PRO A 18 -17.39 -10.41 -15.75
N GLU A 19 -16.89 -10.67 -16.95
CA GLU A 19 -16.14 -11.89 -17.29
C GLU A 19 -14.62 -11.78 -17.07
N ALA A 20 -14.08 -10.55 -17.02
CA ALA A 20 -12.63 -10.32 -16.94
C ALA A 20 -12.26 -9.27 -15.87
N GLY A 21 -11.39 -9.68 -14.93
CA GLY A 21 -10.80 -8.83 -13.89
C GLY A 21 -9.28 -8.93 -13.87
N SER A 22 -8.75 -9.88 -13.11
CA SER A 22 -7.29 -10.16 -13.05
C SER A 22 -6.71 -10.54 -14.41
N ASP A 23 -7.48 -11.26 -15.24
CA ASP A 23 -7.12 -11.58 -16.62
C ASP A 23 -7.64 -10.50 -17.59
N ALA A 24 -7.06 -9.31 -17.50
CA ALA A 24 -7.49 -8.16 -18.28
C ALA A 24 -7.27 -8.32 -19.80
N GLY A 25 -6.46 -9.28 -20.25
CA GLY A 25 -6.29 -9.60 -21.67
C GLY A 25 -7.53 -10.28 -22.29
N SER A 26 -8.34 -10.91 -21.46
CA SER A 26 -9.50 -11.70 -21.88
C SER A 26 -10.82 -10.92 -21.87
N ILE A 27 -10.79 -9.59 -21.88
CA ILE A 27 -12.01 -8.77 -21.96
C ILE A 27 -12.86 -9.15 -23.19
N PRO A 28 -14.20 -9.24 -23.04
CA PRO A 28 -15.12 -9.57 -24.13
C PRO A 28 -15.58 -8.34 -24.92
N ASP A 29 -15.41 -7.15 -24.36
CA ASP A 29 -15.83 -5.88 -24.97
C ASP A 29 -15.08 -5.64 -26.27
N PHE A 30 -15.80 -5.21 -27.31
CA PHE A 30 -15.23 -5.12 -28.65
C PHE A 30 -15.71 -3.89 -29.43
N GLY A 31 -14.98 -3.58 -30.49
CA GLY A 31 -15.30 -2.55 -31.47
C GLY A 31 -15.14 -3.09 -32.88
N ILE A 32 -16.03 -2.70 -33.79
CA ILE A 32 -15.92 -3.04 -35.22
C ILE A 32 -15.69 -1.74 -35.98
N VAL A 33 -14.59 -1.66 -36.73
CA VAL A 33 -14.28 -0.54 -37.63
C VAL A 33 -15.34 -0.49 -38.72
N CYS A 34 -15.93 0.69 -38.93
CA CYS A 34 -16.91 0.91 -39.99
C CYS A 34 -16.99 2.39 -40.36
N LYS A 35 -17.67 2.71 -41.46
CA LYS A 35 -18.11 4.07 -41.73
C LYS A 35 -19.40 4.39 -40.98
N GLY A 36 -19.59 5.64 -40.61
CA GLY A 36 -20.81 6.12 -39.97
C GLY A 36 -20.85 7.64 -39.91
N GLU A 37 -22.02 8.18 -39.61
CA GLU A 37 -22.21 9.63 -39.48
C GLU A 37 -21.78 10.09 -38.08
N PHE A 38 -20.96 11.14 -38.02
CA PHE A 38 -20.63 11.84 -36.77
C PHE A 38 -20.64 13.34 -37.03
N GLN A 39 -21.42 14.08 -36.24
CA GLN A 39 -21.59 15.54 -36.39
C GLN A 39 -22.01 15.98 -37.81
N GLY A 40 -22.80 15.15 -38.51
CA GLY A 40 -23.33 15.45 -39.84
C GLY A 40 -22.39 15.10 -41.01
N GLU A 41 -21.23 14.48 -40.75
CA GLU A 41 -20.30 14.01 -41.78
C GLU A 41 -20.10 12.50 -41.72
N GLU A 42 -19.99 11.84 -42.88
CA GLU A 42 -19.58 10.43 -42.95
C GLU A 42 -18.08 10.32 -42.65
N VAL A 43 -17.73 9.64 -41.57
CA VAL A 43 -16.35 9.46 -41.11
C VAL A 43 -16.03 7.99 -40.90
N LEU A 44 -14.75 7.66 -40.94
CA LEU A 44 -14.28 6.35 -40.50
C LEU A 44 -14.26 6.31 -38.97
N GLY A 45 -14.96 5.33 -38.41
CA GLY A 45 -15.16 5.19 -36.97
C GLY A 45 -15.19 3.73 -36.55
N MET A 46 -15.80 3.50 -35.40
CA MET A 46 -16.01 2.18 -34.84
C MET A 46 -17.32 2.12 -34.07
N LYS A 47 -18.05 1.01 -34.21
CA LYS A 47 -19.19 0.67 -33.36
C LYS A 47 -18.71 -0.12 -32.15
N LEU A 48 -18.94 0.41 -30.96
CA LEU A 48 -18.46 -0.14 -29.71
C LEU A 48 -19.59 -0.80 -28.92
N THR A 49 -19.32 -2.01 -28.42
CA THR A 49 -20.21 -2.75 -27.52
C THR A 49 -19.45 -3.16 -26.27
N TRP A 50 -19.94 -2.76 -25.10
CA TRP A 50 -19.30 -3.05 -23.81
C TRP A 50 -20.29 -3.23 -22.67
N ASN A 51 -19.85 -3.96 -21.65
CA ASN A 51 -20.51 -4.08 -20.37
C ASN A 51 -19.44 -4.13 -19.27
N LYS A 52 -19.26 -3.00 -18.58
CA LYS A 52 -18.18 -2.81 -17.61
C LYS A 52 -18.74 -2.68 -16.20
N ARG A 53 -17.98 -3.15 -15.21
CA ARG A 53 -18.37 -3.13 -13.80
C ARG A 53 -17.23 -2.64 -12.92
N TYR A 54 -17.59 -2.18 -11.72
CA TYR A 54 -16.67 -1.63 -10.73
C TYR A 54 -15.86 -0.43 -11.22
N ILE A 55 -16.46 0.40 -12.08
CA ILE A 55 -15.76 1.56 -12.64
C ILE A 55 -15.89 2.74 -11.68
N THR A 56 -14.75 3.12 -11.09
CA THR A 56 -14.64 4.28 -10.22
C THR A 56 -14.97 5.54 -11.01
N LEU A 57 -15.79 6.41 -10.41
CA LEU A 57 -16.35 7.64 -10.97
C LEU A 57 -17.32 7.51 -12.15
N ALA A 58 -17.52 6.32 -12.74
CA ALA A 58 -18.48 6.15 -13.85
C ALA A 58 -19.89 6.75 -13.65
N PRO A 59 -20.51 6.71 -12.45
CA PRO A 59 -21.84 7.30 -12.25
C PRO A 59 -21.92 8.81 -12.51
N VAL A 60 -20.79 9.51 -12.43
CA VAL A 60 -20.70 10.97 -12.54
C VAL A 60 -19.64 11.40 -13.56
N ALA A 61 -19.15 10.46 -14.37
CA ALA A 61 -18.09 10.72 -15.33
C ALA A 61 -18.62 11.51 -16.51
N THR A 62 -17.85 12.48 -16.98
CA THR A 62 -18.11 13.23 -18.22
C THR A 62 -17.28 12.68 -19.39
N VAL A 63 -16.21 11.94 -19.07
CA VAL A 63 -15.35 11.30 -20.06
C VAL A 63 -14.95 9.88 -19.62
N LEU A 64 -15.05 8.94 -20.55
CA LEU A 64 -14.85 7.51 -20.37
C LEU A 64 -13.60 7.06 -21.13
N GLY A 65 -12.56 6.65 -20.42
CA GLY A 65 -11.50 5.84 -21.00
C GLY A 65 -11.96 4.39 -21.11
N LEU A 66 -12.10 3.84 -22.31
CA LEU A 66 -12.61 2.49 -22.56
C LEU A 66 -11.52 1.60 -23.16
N ALA A 67 -11.33 0.41 -22.59
CA ALA A 67 -10.52 -0.66 -23.19
C ALA A 67 -11.41 -1.76 -23.78
N PHE A 68 -11.16 -2.12 -25.04
CA PHE A 68 -11.94 -3.09 -25.82
C PHE A 68 -11.05 -3.75 -26.90
N LYS A 69 -11.48 -4.87 -27.48
CA LYS A 69 -10.82 -5.51 -28.62
C LYS A 69 -11.33 -4.94 -29.93
N LEU A 70 -10.46 -4.32 -30.73
CA LEU A 70 -10.84 -3.72 -32.00
C LEU A 70 -10.68 -4.73 -33.14
N ARG A 71 -11.68 -4.75 -34.02
CA ARG A 71 -11.75 -5.59 -35.21
C ARG A 71 -12.01 -4.77 -36.46
N ASP A 72 -11.42 -5.16 -37.57
CA ASP A 72 -11.55 -4.53 -38.88
C ASP A 72 -11.86 -5.58 -39.96
N PRO A 73 -13.08 -6.15 -39.95
CA PRO A 73 -13.46 -7.23 -40.87
C PRO A 73 -13.50 -6.79 -42.34
N ASP A 74 -13.66 -5.49 -42.59
CA ASP A 74 -13.74 -4.90 -43.93
C ASP A 74 -12.40 -4.32 -44.41
N HIS A 75 -11.31 -4.54 -43.66
CA HIS A 75 -9.95 -4.09 -43.98
C HIS A 75 -9.82 -2.58 -44.28
N LEU A 76 -10.52 -1.75 -43.51
CA LEU A 76 -10.56 -0.30 -43.70
C LEU A 76 -9.32 0.42 -43.11
N LEU A 77 -8.56 -0.22 -42.23
CA LEU A 77 -7.33 0.28 -41.62
C LEU A 77 -6.08 -0.49 -42.04
N GLY A 78 -6.23 -1.74 -42.48
CA GLY A 78 -5.13 -2.55 -43.00
C GLY A 78 -5.47 -4.02 -43.15
N ASP A 79 -4.44 -4.86 -43.32
CA ASP A 79 -4.60 -6.27 -43.72
C ASP A 79 -5.03 -7.22 -42.58
N LYS A 80 -5.24 -6.73 -41.36
CA LYS A 80 -5.55 -7.57 -40.19
C LYS A 80 -6.97 -7.36 -39.70
N GLU A 81 -7.74 -8.44 -39.60
CA GLU A 81 -9.10 -8.39 -39.05
C GLU A 81 -9.12 -8.19 -37.53
N GLU A 82 -8.27 -8.89 -36.78
CA GLU A 82 -8.17 -8.75 -35.32
C GLU A 82 -6.98 -7.86 -34.96
N LEU A 83 -7.27 -6.59 -34.65
CA LEU A 83 -6.23 -5.59 -34.37
C LEU A 83 -5.68 -5.71 -32.94
N GLY A 84 -6.51 -6.19 -32.00
CA GLY A 84 -6.14 -6.40 -30.61
C GLY A 84 -6.77 -5.39 -29.66
N ILE A 85 -6.25 -5.30 -28.42
CA ILE A 85 -6.81 -4.39 -27.40
C ILE A 85 -6.47 -2.94 -27.78
N THR A 86 -7.48 -2.09 -27.81
CA THR A 86 -7.40 -0.65 -28.08
C THR A 86 -7.98 0.13 -26.90
N CYS A 87 -7.47 1.33 -26.66
CA CYS A 87 -8.01 2.26 -25.68
C CYS A 87 -8.56 3.51 -26.39
N ALA A 88 -9.80 3.89 -26.07
CA ALA A 88 -10.43 5.11 -26.58
C ALA A 88 -10.86 6.02 -25.43
N LEU A 89 -10.97 7.32 -25.71
CA LEU A 89 -11.48 8.33 -24.80
C LEU A 89 -12.79 8.89 -25.36
N ILE A 90 -13.90 8.63 -24.66
CA ILE A 90 -15.26 8.81 -25.17
C ILE A 90 -16.03 9.75 -24.24
N PRO A 91 -16.61 10.87 -24.71
CA PRO A 91 -17.57 11.67 -23.95
C PRO A 91 -18.78 10.83 -23.53
N THR A 92 -19.21 10.96 -22.28
CA THR A 92 -20.29 10.10 -21.73
C THR A 92 -21.70 10.57 -22.11
N ASP A 93 -21.82 11.74 -22.74
CA ASP A 93 -23.06 12.31 -23.28
C ASP A 93 -23.39 11.80 -24.71
N ILE A 94 -22.50 11.00 -25.30
CA ILE A 94 -22.77 10.36 -26.61
C ILE A 94 -23.97 9.41 -26.49
N PRO A 95 -24.94 9.49 -27.43
CA PRO A 95 -26.09 8.60 -27.46
C PRO A 95 -25.69 7.12 -27.40
N GLY A 96 -26.33 6.38 -26.48
CA GLY A 96 -26.07 4.95 -26.27
C GLY A 96 -25.03 4.63 -25.19
N VAL A 97 -24.32 5.63 -24.65
CA VAL A 97 -23.48 5.45 -23.45
C VAL A 97 -24.38 5.42 -22.21
N GLU A 98 -24.46 4.27 -21.54
CA GLU A 98 -25.18 4.12 -20.28
C GLU A 98 -24.25 4.31 -19.08
N THR A 99 -24.57 5.28 -18.22
CA THR A 99 -23.90 5.54 -16.93
C THR A 99 -24.92 5.95 -15.85
N GLY A 100 -24.47 6.46 -14.70
CA GLY A 100 -25.35 7.01 -13.64
C GLY A 100 -25.73 6.04 -12.51
N ARG A 101 -25.81 4.73 -12.76
CA ARG A 101 -26.10 3.73 -11.71
C ARG A 101 -24.90 3.54 -10.77
N ARG A 102 -25.15 3.33 -9.48
CA ARG A 102 -24.09 3.14 -8.45
C ARG A 102 -24.03 1.73 -7.89
N HIS A 103 -22.82 1.24 -7.65
CA HIS A 103 -22.52 0.18 -6.70
C HIS A 103 -22.37 0.76 -5.29
N PHE A 104 -22.40 -0.11 -4.27
CA PHE A 104 -22.30 0.28 -2.85
C PHE A 104 -21.09 -0.38 -2.17
N PRO A 105 -19.85 0.10 -2.43
CA PRO A 105 -18.63 -0.55 -1.95
C PRO A 105 -18.39 -0.27 -0.47
N LEU A 106 -18.78 -1.20 0.40
CA LEU A 106 -18.46 -1.18 1.84
C LEU A 106 -18.82 0.15 2.54
N ASN A 107 -19.87 0.82 2.07
CA ASN A 107 -20.31 2.12 2.57
C ASN A 107 -19.22 3.22 2.50
N CYS A 108 -18.27 3.09 1.57
CA CYS A 108 -17.23 4.08 1.31
C CYS A 108 -17.73 5.21 0.41
N MET A 109 -17.25 6.42 0.66
CA MET A 109 -17.78 7.67 0.09
C MET A 109 -17.31 8.01 -1.34
N PHE A 110 -17.04 7.02 -2.19
CA PHE A 110 -16.65 7.26 -3.59
C PHE A 110 -17.71 6.77 -4.58
N GLN A 111 -17.75 7.40 -5.76
CA GLN A 111 -18.63 7.01 -6.85
C GLN A 111 -18.04 5.77 -7.53
N ASN A 112 -18.85 4.72 -7.67
CA ASN A 112 -18.48 3.50 -8.37
C ASN A 112 -19.74 2.95 -9.04
N GLY A 113 -19.64 2.49 -10.28
CA GLY A 113 -20.82 2.02 -11.01
C GLY A 113 -20.47 1.19 -12.24
N PRO A 114 -21.49 0.61 -12.89
CA PRO A 114 -21.33 0.02 -14.21
C PRO A 114 -21.39 1.10 -15.30
N THR A 115 -20.89 0.75 -16.49
CA THR A 115 -21.16 1.48 -17.74
C THR A 115 -21.36 0.49 -18.88
N ARG A 116 -22.26 0.80 -19.81
CA ARG A 116 -22.60 -0.05 -20.94
C ARG A 116 -22.76 0.76 -22.21
N GLY A 117 -22.68 0.06 -23.33
CA GLY A 117 -23.05 0.59 -24.63
C GLY A 117 -23.26 -0.57 -25.58
N ASN A 118 -24.17 -0.39 -26.52
CA ASN A 118 -24.46 -1.37 -27.57
C ASN A 118 -24.40 -0.66 -28.92
N GLU A 119 -23.44 -1.05 -29.74
CA GLU A 119 -23.19 -0.47 -31.07
C GLU A 119 -23.04 1.06 -31.08
N VAL A 120 -22.44 1.65 -30.03
CA VAL A 120 -22.21 3.11 -29.96
C VAL A 120 -21.14 3.49 -30.98
N PHE A 121 -21.49 4.34 -31.94
CA PHE A 121 -20.56 4.80 -32.96
C PHE A 121 -19.72 5.98 -32.45
N VAL A 122 -18.40 5.88 -32.64
CA VAL A 122 -17.45 6.96 -32.38
C VAL A 122 -16.39 7.03 -33.49
N PRO A 123 -15.86 8.22 -33.84
CA PRO A 123 -14.80 8.34 -34.82
C PRO A 123 -13.49 7.71 -34.32
N LEU A 124 -12.64 7.24 -35.24
CA LEU A 124 -11.35 6.64 -34.86
C LEU A 124 -10.39 7.62 -34.20
N SER A 125 -10.61 8.93 -34.38
CA SER A 125 -9.86 9.98 -33.67
C SER A 125 -10.01 9.92 -32.15
N PHE A 126 -10.99 9.17 -31.62
CA PHE A 126 -11.16 8.94 -30.19
C PHE A 126 -10.21 7.88 -29.62
N ILE A 127 -9.55 7.08 -30.49
CA ILE A 127 -8.47 6.21 -30.04
C ILE A 127 -7.38 7.07 -29.40
N ILE A 128 -6.92 6.68 -28.20
CA ILE A 128 -5.88 7.41 -27.49
C ILE A 128 -4.58 7.32 -28.31
N GLY A 129 -4.07 8.47 -28.76
CA GLY A 129 -2.92 8.54 -29.67
C GLY A 129 -3.28 8.38 -31.15
N GLY A 130 -4.57 8.34 -31.49
CA GLY A 130 -5.07 8.30 -32.86
C GLY A 130 -5.15 6.90 -33.48
N PRO A 131 -5.61 6.78 -34.74
CA PRO A 131 -5.83 5.50 -35.42
C PRO A 131 -4.58 4.59 -35.48
N GLU A 132 -3.39 5.19 -35.54
CA GLU A 132 -2.10 4.46 -35.53
C GLU A 132 -1.88 3.62 -34.27
N MET A 133 -2.56 3.96 -33.17
CA MET A 133 -2.49 3.24 -31.90
C MET A 133 -3.54 2.12 -31.77
N ALA A 134 -4.30 1.83 -32.83
CA ALA A 134 -5.16 0.65 -32.88
C ALA A 134 -4.36 -0.62 -32.55
N GLY A 135 -4.88 -1.44 -31.63
CA GLY A 135 -4.22 -2.67 -31.17
C GLY A 135 -3.09 -2.48 -30.16
N GLN A 136 -2.65 -1.25 -29.89
CA GLN A 136 -1.55 -0.94 -28.95
C GLN A 136 -2.03 -0.66 -27.52
N GLY A 137 -3.32 -0.79 -27.24
CA GLY A 137 -3.92 -0.50 -25.94
C GLY A 137 -3.41 -1.41 -24.81
N TRP A 138 -3.09 -2.67 -25.09
CA TRP A 138 -2.49 -3.55 -24.07
C TRP A 138 -1.13 -3.05 -23.59
N ARG A 139 -0.28 -2.57 -24.50
CA ARG A 139 1.01 -1.98 -24.16
C ARG A 139 0.83 -0.77 -23.26
N MET A 140 -0.07 0.15 -23.64
CA MET A 140 -0.40 1.34 -22.84
C MET A 140 -0.88 0.97 -21.44
N LEU A 141 -1.79 0.00 -21.34
CA LEU A 141 -2.34 -0.48 -20.07
C LEU A 141 -1.24 -1.01 -19.16
N VAL A 142 -0.38 -1.89 -19.66
CA VAL A 142 0.69 -2.49 -18.85
C VAL A 142 1.69 -1.43 -18.41
N GLU A 143 2.07 -0.50 -19.29
CA GLU A 143 2.98 0.60 -18.97
C GLU A 143 2.41 1.52 -17.89
N CYS A 144 1.20 2.06 -18.08
CA CYS A 144 0.56 2.97 -17.13
C CYS A 144 0.21 2.31 -15.80
N LEU A 145 -0.36 1.09 -15.81
CA LEU A 145 -0.71 0.38 -14.58
C LEU A 145 0.53 -0.01 -13.77
N SER A 146 1.67 -0.27 -14.43
CA SER A 146 2.91 -0.58 -13.72
C SER A 146 3.43 0.60 -12.90
N VAL A 147 3.26 1.83 -13.39
CA VAL A 147 3.64 3.06 -12.68
C VAL A 147 2.61 3.40 -11.62
N GLY A 148 1.31 3.45 -11.97
CA GLY A 148 0.23 3.82 -11.05
C GLY A 148 0.18 2.97 -9.79
N ARG A 149 0.48 1.67 -9.91
CA ARG A 149 0.57 0.73 -8.79
C ARG A 149 1.60 1.14 -7.73
N GLY A 150 2.66 1.84 -8.12
CA GLY A 150 3.71 2.33 -7.22
C GLY A 150 3.36 3.63 -6.49
N ILE A 151 2.23 4.28 -6.83
CA ILE A 151 1.92 5.66 -6.40
C ILE A 151 0.72 5.67 -5.45
N THR A 152 -0.49 5.47 -5.96
CA THR A 152 -1.73 5.88 -5.27
C THR A 152 -2.05 5.06 -4.03
N LEU A 153 -2.26 3.74 -4.17
CA LEU A 153 -2.61 2.88 -3.03
C LEU A 153 -1.47 2.74 -2.00
N PRO A 154 -0.18 2.62 -2.40
CA PRO A 154 0.93 2.67 -1.47
C PRO A 154 0.97 3.95 -0.65
N SER A 155 0.81 5.12 -1.29
CA SER A 155 0.84 6.42 -0.62
C SER A 155 -0.36 6.61 0.31
N ASN A 156 -1.55 6.20 -0.11
CA ASN A 156 -2.75 6.20 0.74
C ASN A 156 -2.54 5.31 1.97
N SER A 157 -1.95 4.12 1.80
CA SER A 157 -1.65 3.19 2.88
C SER A 157 -0.65 3.78 3.87
N ALA A 158 0.44 4.37 3.37
CA ALA A 158 1.46 5.01 4.20
C ALA A 158 0.88 6.22 4.97
N GLY A 159 0.15 7.11 4.30
CA GLY A 159 -0.50 8.27 4.93
C GLY A 159 -1.52 7.87 6.00
N GLY A 160 -2.38 6.89 5.71
CA GLY A 160 -3.37 6.37 6.65
C GLY A 160 -2.73 5.77 7.91
N VAL A 161 -1.65 4.99 7.75
CA VAL A 161 -0.92 4.39 8.89
C VAL A 161 -0.17 5.46 9.70
N LYS A 162 0.41 6.48 9.07
CA LYS A 162 1.01 7.62 9.78
C LYS A 162 -0.02 8.38 10.61
N THR A 163 -1.20 8.65 10.04
CA THR A 163 -2.32 9.27 10.76
C THR A 163 -2.75 8.44 11.95
N ALA A 164 -2.98 7.14 11.73
CA ALA A 164 -3.36 6.21 12.78
C ALA A 164 -2.29 6.14 13.88
N ALA A 165 -1.00 6.10 13.54
CA ALA A 165 0.10 6.04 14.52
C ALA A 165 0.09 7.24 15.46
N VAL A 166 0.08 8.46 14.92
CA VAL A 166 0.12 9.70 15.71
C VAL A 166 -1.15 9.85 16.56
N ALA A 167 -2.32 9.60 15.97
CA ALA A 167 -3.60 9.66 16.66
C ALA A 167 -3.70 8.60 17.78
N THR A 168 -3.22 7.38 17.54
CA THR A 168 -3.18 6.30 18.54
C THR A 168 -2.26 6.63 19.70
N GLY A 169 -1.06 7.17 19.43
CA GLY A 169 -0.15 7.61 20.48
C GLY A 169 -0.76 8.72 21.35
N ALA A 170 -1.45 9.68 20.72
CA ALA A 170 -2.20 10.72 21.42
C ALA A 170 -3.33 10.11 22.27
N TYR A 171 -4.16 9.25 21.69
CA TYR A 171 -5.26 8.57 22.40
C TYR A 171 -4.74 7.77 23.60
N ALA A 172 -3.66 7.02 23.44
CA ALA A 172 -3.07 6.21 24.50
C ALA A 172 -2.50 7.03 25.66
N ARG A 173 -2.07 8.27 25.39
CA ARG A 173 -1.66 9.22 26.44
C ARG A 173 -2.85 9.86 27.16
N ILE A 174 -3.93 10.16 26.43
CA ILE A 174 -5.12 10.85 26.95
C ILE A 174 -6.02 9.90 27.74
N ARG A 175 -6.28 8.71 27.21
CA ARG A 175 -7.17 7.71 27.82
C ARG A 175 -6.49 7.12 29.04
N ARG A 176 -7.20 7.14 30.18
CA ARG A 176 -6.74 6.53 31.43
C ARG A 176 -7.63 5.37 31.82
N GLN A 177 -7.01 4.26 32.22
CA GLN A 177 -7.64 3.12 32.89
C GLN A 177 -6.72 2.64 34.02
N PHE A 178 -7.29 2.01 35.04
CA PHE A 178 -6.51 1.55 36.20
C PHE A 178 -5.66 2.66 36.84
N LYS A 179 -6.10 3.93 36.75
CA LYS A 179 -5.44 5.15 37.26
C LYS A 179 -4.16 5.58 36.52
N LEU A 180 -3.83 5.02 35.36
CA LEU A 180 -2.71 5.45 34.50
C LEU A 180 -3.15 5.66 33.04
N PRO A 181 -2.38 6.43 32.23
CA PRO A 181 -2.55 6.43 30.78
C PRO A 181 -2.42 5.01 30.24
N ILE A 182 -3.31 4.60 29.33
CA ILE A 182 -3.33 3.21 28.82
C ILE A 182 -2.05 2.86 28.07
N GLY A 183 -1.36 3.84 27.49
CA GLY A 183 -0.08 3.60 26.81
C GLY A 183 1.10 3.28 27.73
N LYS A 184 0.91 3.23 29.06
CA LYS A 184 1.87 2.66 30.02
C LYS A 184 1.62 1.16 30.30
N LEU A 185 0.60 0.56 29.69
CA LEU A 185 0.32 -0.87 29.81
C LEU A 185 1.05 -1.61 28.69
N GLU A 186 1.88 -2.60 29.03
CA GLU A 186 2.70 -3.33 28.05
C GLU A 186 1.85 -3.96 26.93
N GLY A 187 0.66 -4.47 27.26
CA GLY A 187 -0.29 -5.00 26.26
C GLY A 187 -0.82 -3.97 25.25
N ILE A 188 -0.71 -2.67 25.55
CA ILE A 188 -1.01 -1.58 24.61
C ILE A 188 0.25 -1.16 23.84
N GLU A 189 1.43 -1.27 24.44
CA GLU A 189 2.70 -0.94 23.79
C GLU A 189 3.00 -1.86 22.60
N GLU A 190 2.69 -3.15 22.71
CA GLU A 190 2.95 -4.15 21.65
C GLU A 190 2.24 -3.82 20.30
N PRO A 191 0.90 -3.64 20.23
CA PRO A 191 0.24 -3.20 18.99
C PRO A 191 0.65 -1.77 18.57
N MET A 192 0.98 -0.90 19.53
CA MET A 192 1.42 0.46 19.22
C MET A 192 2.80 0.46 18.54
N ALA A 193 3.71 -0.42 18.96
CA ALA A 193 5.01 -0.60 18.34
C ALA A 193 4.89 -1.08 16.89
N ARG A 194 3.99 -2.04 16.64
CA ARG A 194 3.63 -2.45 15.27
C ARG A 194 3.17 -1.27 14.44
N LEU A 195 2.30 -0.44 14.97
CA LEU A 195 1.78 0.73 14.27
C LEU A 195 2.87 1.77 13.96
N GLY A 196 3.69 2.14 14.95
CA GLY A 196 4.74 3.15 14.80
C GLY A 196 5.88 2.72 13.87
N GLY A 197 6.38 1.50 14.03
CA GLY A 197 7.45 1.00 13.19
C GLY A 197 7.01 0.75 11.74
N ASN A 198 5.77 0.30 11.51
CA ASN A 198 5.19 0.24 10.17
C ASN A 198 4.99 1.63 9.55
N ALA A 199 4.55 2.64 10.32
CA ALA A 199 4.41 4.00 9.81
C ALA A 199 5.75 4.53 9.26
N TYR A 200 6.86 4.30 9.97
CA TYR A 200 8.19 4.69 9.49
C TYR A 200 8.61 3.93 8.22
N LEU A 201 8.44 2.61 8.21
CA LEU A 201 8.78 1.73 7.08
C LEU A 201 7.98 2.08 5.83
N MET A 202 6.66 2.21 5.96
CA MET A 202 5.77 2.42 4.82
C MET A 202 6.01 3.77 4.15
N ASP A 203 6.30 4.80 4.94
CA ASP A 203 6.67 6.13 4.46
C ASP A 203 8.04 6.12 3.76
N ALA A 204 9.02 5.37 4.29
CA ALA A 204 10.33 5.19 3.64
C ALA A 204 10.19 4.51 2.27
N VAL A 205 9.37 3.46 2.20
CA VAL A 205 9.14 2.66 1.00
C VAL A 205 8.36 3.44 -0.07
N ALA A 206 7.31 4.16 0.34
CA ALA A 206 6.55 5.02 -0.56
C ALA A 206 7.46 6.11 -1.15
N THR A 207 8.20 6.83 -0.29
CA THR A 207 9.10 7.91 -0.71
C THR A 207 10.15 7.43 -1.69
N LEU A 208 10.88 6.34 -1.38
CA LEU A 208 11.91 5.83 -2.28
C LEU A 208 11.34 5.46 -3.66
N THR A 209 10.16 4.85 -3.67
CA THR A 209 9.52 4.37 -4.92
C THR A 209 9.02 5.53 -5.76
N THR A 210 8.37 6.52 -5.15
CA THR A 210 7.89 7.71 -5.86
C THR A 210 9.07 8.55 -6.36
N THR A 211 10.15 8.67 -5.58
CA THR A 211 11.37 9.35 -6.05
C THR A 211 11.99 8.66 -7.26
N ALA A 212 12.04 7.32 -7.30
CA ALA A 212 12.51 6.62 -8.50
C ALA A 212 11.65 6.94 -9.73
N ILE A 213 10.32 6.98 -9.57
CA ILE A 213 9.38 7.35 -10.64
C ILE A 213 9.61 8.80 -11.09
N ASP A 214 9.79 9.73 -10.16
CA ASP A 214 10.07 11.14 -10.46
C ASP A 214 11.39 11.33 -11.21
N LEU A 215 12.38 10.46 -10.99
CA LEU A 215 13.63 10.42 -11.76
C LEU A 215 13.47 9.83 -13.16
N GLY A 216 12.26 9.41 -13.56
CA GLY A 216 11.96 8.85 -14.87
C GLY A 216 12.10 7.32 -14.95
N GLU A 217 12.42 6.65 -13.83
CA GLU A 217 12.47 5.19 -13.79
C GLU A 217 11.08 4.58 -13.95
N LYS A 218 11.03 3.35 -14.49
CA LYS A 218 9.79 2.58 -14.67
C LYS A 218 9.82 1.28 -13.85
N PRO A 219 9.78 1.35 -12.51
CA PRO A 219 10.19 0.25 -11.65
C PRO A 219 9.07 -0.78 -11.44
N SER A 220 8.67 -1.49 -12.50
CA SER A 220 7.51 -2.42 -12.52
C SER A 220 7.47 -3.45 -11.38
N VAL A 221 8.59 -4.11 -11.07
CA VAL A 221 8.70 -5.10 -9.98
C VAL A 221 8.53 -4.42 -8.62
N VAL A 222 9.21 -3.30 -8.41
CA VAL A 222 9.14 -2.53 -7.16
C VAL A 222 7.72 -2.00 -6.94
N SER A 223 7.06 -1.47 -7.96
CA SER A 223 5.66 -1.05 -7.88
C SER A 223 4.74 -2.18 -7.38
N ALA A 224 4.98 -3.42 -7.84
CA ALA A 224 4.24 -4.59 -7.37
C ALA A 224 4.55 -4.93 -5.89
N ILE A 225 5.82 -4.86 -5.49
CA ILE A 225 6.26 -5.05 -4.10
C ILE A 225 5.55 -4.07 -3.18
N VAL A 226 5.60 -2.77 -3.49
CA VAL A 226 5.07 -1.73 -2.60
C VAL A 226 3.56 -1.80 -2.51
N LYS A 227 2.85 -2.03 -3.62
CA LYS A 227 1.39 -2.17 -3.57
C LYS A 227 0.96 -3.33 -2.71
N PHE A 228 1.58 -4.50 -2.89
CA PHE A 228 1.22 -5.67 -2.08
C PHE A 228 1.52 -5.43 -0.60
N HIS A 229 2.75 -5.07 -0.25
CA HIS A 229 3.17 -5.03 1.15
C HIS A 229 2.60 -3.84 1.94
N LEU A 230 2.43 -2.67 1.34
CA LEU A 230 1.92 -1.50 2.08
C LEU A 230 0.42 -1.62 2.32
N THR A 231 -0.35 -2.14 1.34
CA THR A 231 -1.79 -2.37 1.53
C THR A 231 -2.06 -3.49 2.53
N ASP A 232 -1.26 -4.55 2.53
CA ASP A 232 -1.35 -5.64 3.51
C ASP A 232 -0.97 -5.21 4.93
N ARG A 233 0.09 -4.39 5.08
CA ARG A 233 0.51 -3.82 6.38
C ARG A 233 -0.52 -2.83 6.92
N MET A 234 -1.12 -2.00 6.05
CA MET A 234 -2.18 -1.07 6.44
C MET A 234 -3.36 -1.78 7.11
N GLN A 235 -3.84 -2.90 6.56
CA GLN A 235 -4.95 -3.64 7.15
C GLN A 235 -4.66 -4.06 8.60
N LYS A 236 -3.46 -4.60 8.85
CA LYS A 236 -3.03 -5.02 10.18
C LYS A 236 -2.89 -3.83 11.13
N CYS A 237 -2.28 -2.74 10.66
CA CYS A 237 -2.08 -1.51 11.44
C CYS A 237 -3.42 -0.86 11.85
N VAL A 238 -4.41 -0.84 10.96
CA VAL A 238 -5.72 -0.28 11.28
C VAL A 238 -6.44 -1.13 12.33
N ILE A 239 -6.30 -2.46 12.28
CA ILE A 239 -6.84 -3.36 13.32
C ILE A 239 -6.14 -3.11 14.66
N ASP A 240 -4.80 -3.02 14.68
CA ASP A 240 -4.03 -2.69 15.89
C ASP A 240 -4.50 -1.34 16.48
N ALA A 241 -4.71 -0.32 15.63
CA ALA A 241 -5.23 0.97 16.08
C ALA A 241 -6.65 0.85 16.66
N MET A 242 -7.55 0.09 16.01
CA MET A 242 -8.91 -0.13 16.52
C MET A 242 -8.92 -0.85 17.86
N ASP A 243 -8.06 -1.86 18.04
CA ASP A 243 -7.93 -2.61 19.29
C ASP A 243 -7.53 -1.69 20.45
N ILE A 244 -6.53 -0.83 20.24
CA ILE A 244 -6.09 0.17 21.23
C ILE A 244 -7.20 1.18 21.57
N HIS A 245 -8.02 1.59 20.58
CA HIS A 245 -9.10 2.54 20.79
C HIS A 245 -10.37 1.91 21.39
N GLY A 246 -10.53 0.60 21.28
CA GLY A 246 -11.71 -0.13 21.75
C GLY A 246 -13.00 0.43 21.16
N GLY A 247 -13.98 0.72 22.04
CA GLY A 247 -15.28 1.31 21.67
C GLY A 247 -15.19 2.53 20.77
N LYS A 248 -14.17 3.39 20.97
CA LYS A 248 -13.95 4.59 20.14
C LYS A 248 -13.64 4.25 18.69
N GLY A 249 -12.95 3.14 18.43
CA GLY A 249 -12.60 2.69 17.09
C GLY A 249 -13.80 2.12 16.31
N VAL A 250 -14.74 1.47 17.01
CA VAL A 250 -15.84 0.71 16.38
C VAL A 250 -17.16 1.49 16.25
N CYS A 251 -17.43 2.45 17.15
CA CYS A 251 -18.62 3.29 17.06
C CYS A 251 -18.41 4.38 16.00
N LEU A 252 -19.15 4.30 14.88
CA LEU A 252 -19.08 5.28 13.79
C LEU A 252 -19.86 6.55 14.12
N GLY A 253 -19.32 7.68 13.69
CA GLY A 253 -19.93 9.00 13.80
C GLY A 253 -18.90 10.10 13.49
N PRO A 254 -19.28 11.38 13.58
CA PRO A 254 -18.39 12.51 13.27
C PRO A 254 -17.08 12.53 14.08
N ASN A 255 -17.07 11.97 15.30
CA ASN A 255 -15.88 11.90 16.14
C ASN A 255 -15.03 10.64 15.92
N ASN A 256 -15.41 9.74 15.01
CA ASN A 256 -14.63 8.54 14.67
C ASN A 256 -13.71 8.79 13.47
N TYR A 257 -12.42 8.47 13.64
CA TYR A 257 -11.40 8.64 12.59
C TYR A 257 -10.73 7.33 12.14
N LEU A 258 -11.22 6.17 12.58
CA LEU A 258 -10.62 4.86 12.27
C LEU A 258 -11.56 3.92 11.50
N GLY A 259 -12.83 3.87 11.88
CA GLY A 259 -13.78 2.86 11.42
C GLY A 259 -14.02 2.90 9.91
N ARG A 260 -14.04 4.08 9.29
CA ARG A 260 -14.14 4.20 7.82
C ARG A 260 -12.88 3.70 7.11
N GLY A 261 -11.70 3.98 7.67
CA GLY A 261 -10.44 3.44 7.16
C GLY A 261 -10.42 1.91 7.22
N TYR A 262 -10.90 1.33 8.32
CA TYR A 262 -11.07 -0.12 8.45
C TYR A 262 -12.03 -0.71 7.43
N GLN A 263 -13.22 -0.12 7.26
CA GLN A 263 -14.20 -0.56 6.26
C GLN A 263 -13.66 -0.50 4.84
N ALA A 264 -12.84 0.51 4.51
CA ALA A 264 -12.24 0.68 3.20
C ALA A 264 -11.02 -0.22 2.95
N ALA A 265 -10.37 -0.73 4.00
CA ALA A 265 -9.10 -1.44 3.91
C ALA A 265 -9.11 -2.66 2.96
N PRO A 266 -10.21 -3.44 2.80
CA PRO A 266 -10.30 -4.53 1.81
C PRO A 266 -10.27 -4.07 0.35
N ILE A 267 -10.62 -2.82 0.04
CA ILE A 267 -10.62 -2.32 -1.34
C ILE A 267 -9.20 -2.26 -1.89
N ALA A 268 -8.25 -1.73 -1.10
CA ALA A 268 -6.87 -1.54 -1.53
C ALA A 268 -6.15 -2.86 -1.89
N ILE A 269 -6.53 -3.98 -1.28
CA ILE A 269 -5.93 -5.29 -1.58
C ILE A 269 -6.55 -5.96 -2.81
N THR A 270 -7.70 -5.50 -3.30
CA THR A 270 -8.42 -6.12 -4.43
C THR A 270 -8.22 -5.37 -5.74
N VAL A 271 -8.14 -4.03 -5.71
CA VAL A 271 -7.99 -3.20 -6.92
C VAL A 271 -6.52 -3.02 -7.34
N GLU A 272 -6.30 -2.49 -8.55
CA GLU A 272 -4.97 -2.33 -9.20
C GLU A 272 -4.15 -3.63 -9.34
N GLY A 273 -4.87 -4.75 -9.41
CA GLY A 273 -4.33 -6.11 -9.37
C GLY A 273 -4.42 -6.67 -7.95
N ALA A 274 -5.24 -7.71 -7.77
CA ALA A 274 -5.43 -8.32 -6.46
C ALA A 274 -4.10 -8.73 -5.82
N ASN A 275 -3.99 -8.60 -4.50
CA ASN A 275 -2.77 -8.93 -3.77
C ASN A 275 -2.35 -10.39 -3.98
N ILE A 276 -3.30 -11.30 -4.15
CA ILE A 276 -3.06 -12.72 -4.45
C ILE A 276 -2.31 -12.87 -5.78
N LEU A 277 -2.81 -12.25 -6.85
CA LEU A 277 -2.17 -12.24 -8.17
C LEU A 277 -0.80 -11.55 -8.11
N THR A 278 -0.76 -10.39 -7.46
CA THR A 278 0.44 -9.55 -7.36
C THR A 278 1.58 -10.31 -6.69
N ARG A 279 1.30 -10.93 -5.53
CA ARG A 279 2.27 -11.71 -4.78
C ARG A 279 2.70 -12.98 -5.53
N SER A 280 1.75 -13.74 -6.05
CA SER A 280 2.04 -15.07 -6.63
C SER A 280 2.66 -15.03 -8.02
N MET A 281 2.29 -14.05 -8.86
CA MET A 281 2.69 -14.03 -10.28
C MET A 281 3.52 -12.81 -10.68
N ILE A 282 3.27 -11.62 -10.11
CA ILE A 282 3.84 -10.38 -10.65
C ILE A 282 5.22 -10.12 -10.04
N ILE A 283 5.34 -10.07 -8.72
CA ILE A 283 6.58 -9.68 -8.03
C ILE A 283 7.76 -10.54 -8.49
N TYR A 284 7.68 -11.85 -8.28
CA TYR A 284 8.76 -12.74 -8.65
C TYR A 284 8.75 -13.10 -10.14
N GLY A 285 7.58 -13.31 -10.75
CA GLY A 285 7.51 -13.71 -12.16
C GLY A 285 8.12 -12.69 -13.12
N GLN A 286 7.90 -11.39 -12.89
CA GLN A 286 8.57 -10.34 -13.66
C GLN A 286 10.03 -10.15 -13.22
N GLY A 287 10.30 -10.27 -11.91
CA GLY A 287 11.65 -10.11 -11.35
C GLY A 287 12.64 -11.19 -11.78
N ALA A 288 12.20 -12.44 -11.92
CA ALA A 288 13.05 -13.57 -12.30
C ALA A 288 13.73 -13.39 -13.67
N ILE A 289 13.08 -12.70 -14.60
CA ILE A 289 13.66 -12.41 -15.92
C ILE A 289 14.37 -11.06 -15.90
N ARG A 290 13.72 -10.00 -15.42
CA ARG A 290 14.23 -8.62 -15.54
C ARG A 290 15.31 -8.24 -14.55
N CYS A 291 15.40 -8.91 -13.41
CA CYS A 291 16.38 -8.59 -12.38
C CYS A 291 17.56 -9.59 -12.37
N HIS A 292 17.47 -10.69 -13.11
CA HIS A 292 18.54 -11.66 -13.18
C HIS A 292 19.62 -11.20 -14.17
N PRO A 293 20.92 -11.21 -13.80
CA PRO A 293 21.97 -10.65 -14.66
C PRO A 293 22.15 -11.37 -16.01
N TYR A 294 21.74 -12.63 -16.11
CA TYR A 294 22.03 -13.48 -17.28
C TYR A 294 20.79 -13.99 -18.03
N VAL A 295 19.63 -14.12 -17.38
CA VAL A 295 18.48 -14.87 -17.96
C VAL A 295 17.89 -14.13 -19.16
N LEU A 296 17.78 -12.80 -19.10
CA LEU A 296 17.30 -12.03 -20.24
C LEU A 296 18.26 -12.14 -21.43
N ALA A 297 19.56 -12.06 -21.18
CA ALA A 297 20.58 -12.20 -22.22
C ALA A 297 20.57 -13.60 -22.85
N GLU A 298 20.40 -14.66 -22.05
CA GLU A 298 20.23 -16.04 -22.55
C GLU A 298 18.99 -16.16 -23.46
N MET A 299 17.86 -15.58 -23.03
CA MET A 299 16.63 -15.59 -23.83
C MET A 299 16.79 -14.81 -25.14
N GLU A 300 17.32 -13.57 -25.08
CA GLU A 300 17.54 -12.73 -26.26
C GLU A 300 18.50 -13.39 -27.25
N SER A 301 19.57 -14.01 -26.76
CA SER A 301 20.55 -14.72 -27.60
C SER A 301 19.94 -15.93 -28.30
N ALA A 302 19.03 -16.65 -27.65
CA ALA A 302 18.31 -17.79 -28.24
C ALA A 302 17.31 -17.38 -29.34
N PHE A 303 16.86 -16.13 -29.35
CA PHE A 303 16.00 -15.56 -30.38
C PHE A 303 16.76 -14.71 -31.41
N ASP A 304 18.11 -14.70 -31.38
CA ASP A 304 18.92 -13.97 -32.35
C ASP A 304 18.74 -14.57 -33.75
N THR A 305 18.59 -13.71 -34.75
CA THR A 305 18.47 -14.11 -36.16
C THR A 305 19.79 -14.58 -36.76
N ASP A 306 20.92 -14.21 -36.17
CA ASP A 306 22.25 -14.71 -36.50
C ASP A 306 22.64 -15.85 -35.57
N ALA A 307 22.66 -17.08 -36.10
CA ALA A 307 22.92 -18.28 -35.32
C ALA A 307 24.31 -18.33 -34.67
N ASN A 308 25.35 -17.80 -35.33
CA ASN A 308 26.71 -17.86 -34.79
C ASN A 308 26.89 -16.83 -33.68
N ARG A 309 26.44 -15.59 -33.91
CA ARG A 309 26.45 -14.55 -32.87
C ARG A 309 25.57 -14.93 -31.68
N GLY A 310 24.39 -15.48 -31.95
CA GLY A 310 23.46 -15.98 -30.93
C GLY A 310 24.12 -17.06 -30.07
N LEU A 311 24.82 -18.01 -30.68
CA LEU A 311 25.54 -19.07 -29.96
C LEU A 311 26.66 -18.51 -29.07
N ASP A 312 27.52 -17.63 -29.60
CA ASP A 312 28.62 -17.03 -28.83
C ASP A 312 28.11 -16.23 -27.61
N ASN A 313 27.07 -15.42 -27.82
CA ASN A 313 26.45 -14.64 -26.74
C ASN A 313 25.75 -15.54 -25.72
N PHE A 314 25.10 -16.61 -26.18
CA PHE A 314 24.45 -17.59 -25.31
C PHE A 314 25.47 -18.32 -24.44
N ASP A 315 26.58 -18.78 -25.02
CA ASP A 315 27.66 -19.44 -24.29
C ASP A 315 28.26 -18.51 -23.22
N ALA A 316 28.54 -17.25 -23.59
CA ALA A 316 29.01 -16.26 -22.62
C ALA A 316 28.02 -16.05 -21.47
N ALA A 317 26.71 -15.96 -21.77
CA ALA A 317 25.68 -15.76 -20.77
C ALA A 317 25.50 -16.98 -19.85
N ILE A 318 25.45 -18.19 -20.40
CA ILE A 318 25.22 -19.42 -19.63
C ILE A 318 26.41 -19.77 -18.72
N PHE A 319 27.65 -19.61 -19.19
CA PHE A 319 28.83 -19.80 -18.34
C PHE A 319 28.91 -18.74 -17.24
N GLY A 320 28.51 -17.49 -17.55
CA GLY A 320 28.34 -16.44 -16.56
C GLY A 320 27.30 -16.80 -15.50
N HIS A 321 26.15 -17.33 -15.90
CA HIS A 321 25.09 -17.78 -15.02
C HIS A 321 25.53 -18.94 -14.12
N ILE A 322 26.21 -19.96 -14.66
CA ILE A 322 26.76 -21.07 -13.87
C ILE A 322 27.76 -20.56 -12.82
N GLY A 323 28.64 -19.64 -13.23
CA GLY A 323 29.59 -18.97 -12.32
C GLY A 323 28.89 -18.18 -11.22
N PHE A 324 27.83 -17.45 -11.57
CA PHE A 324 27.00 -16.70 -10.63
C PHE A 324 26.30 -17.60 -9.61
N ALA A 325 25.64 -18.68 -10.06
CA ALA A 325 24.98 -19.65 -9.20
C ALA A 325 25.98 -20.31 -8.24
N THR A 326 27.15 -20.72 -8.74
CA THR A 326 28.22 -21.33 -7.94
C THR A 326 28.78 -20.35 -6.90
N SER A 327 29.00 -19.09 -7.30
CA SER A 327 29.45 -18.03 -6.40
C SER A 327 28.43 -17.78 -5.28
N ASN A 328 27.14 -17.71 -5.62
CA ASN A 328 26.08 -17.53 -4.63
C ASN A 328 25.93 -18.75 -3.72
N PHE A 329 26.17 -19.97 -4.20
CA PHE A 329 26.21 -21.16 -3.35
C PHE A 329 27.31 -21.04 -2.27
N ILE A 330 28.54 -20.74 -2.68
CA ILE A 330 29.69 -20.57 -1.77
C ILE A 330 29.44 -19.40 -0.80
N ARG A 331 28.93 -18.27 -1.30
CA ARG A 331 28.59 -17.10 -0.46
C ARG A 331 27.50 -17.43 0.55
N SER A 332 26.45 -18.12 0.14
CA SER A 332 25.34 -18.52 1.02
C SER A 332 25.85 -19.43 2.14
N PHE A 333 26.69 -20.41 1.81
CA PHE A 333 27.34 -21.29 2.79
C PHE A 333 28.23 -20.52 3.76
N TRP A 334 29.17 -19.71 3.24
CA TRP A 334 30.12 -18.96 4.06
C TRP A 334 29.44 -17.92 4.96
N MET A 335 28.48 -17.17 4.42
CA MET A 335 27.70 -16.20 5.20
C MET A 335 26.74 -16.90 6.18
N GLY A 336 26.28 -18.11 5.86
CA GLY A 336 25.55 -18.99 6.77
C GLY A 336 26.38 -19.35 7.99
N LEU A 337 27.58 -19.89 7.78
CA LEU A 337 28.50 -20.33 8.82
C LEU A 337 28.99 -19.17 9.70
N THR A 338 29.31 -18.03 9.09
CA THR A 338 29.87 -16.87 9.80
C THR A 338 28.81 -15.91 10.34
N SER A 339 27.52 -16.19 10.09
CA SER A 339 26.42 -15.25 10.29
C SER A 339 26.73 -13.88 9.67
N SER A 340 27.34 -13.88 8.50
CA SER A 340 27.75 -12.70 7.73
C SER A 340 28.64 -11.69 8.49
N ARG A 341 29.31 -12.09 9.58
CA ARG A 341 30.10 -11.13 10.39
C ARG A 341 31.25 -10.49 9.60
N PHE A 342 31.72 -11.16 8.55
CA PHE A 342 32.80 -10.70 7.68
C PHE A 342 32.30 -10.08 6.35
N SER A 343 30.99 -9.91 6.14
CA SER A 343 30.51 -9.20 4.95
C SER A 343 30.64 -7.69 5.12
N ASN A 344 30.79 -6.97 4.00
CA ASN A 344 30.93 -5.50 4.02
C ASN A 344 29.65 -4.82 4.50
N SER A 345 29.81 -3.66 5.13
CA SER A 345 28.72 -2.76 5.47
C SER A 345 29.17 -1.33 5.20
N PRO A 346 28.31 -0.47 4.63
CA PRO A 346 28.63 0.93 4.40
C PRO A 346 28.84 1.72 5.70
N TYR A 347 28.29 1.23 6.83
CA TYR A 347 28.35 1.91 8.12
C TYR A 347 28.80 0.98 9.24
N SER A 348 29.42 1.56 10.28
CA SER A 348 29.93 0.83 11.45
C SER A 348 29.06 0.97 12.70
N ASP A 349 27.89 1.59 12.58
CA ASP A 349 26.99 1.85 13.71
C ASP A 349 26.03 0.68 14.01
N LYS A 350 24.96 0.96 14.78
CA LYS A 350 23.94 -0.03 15.17
C LYS A 350 23.22 -0.70 13.99
N THR A 351 23.32 -0.14 12.78
CA THR A 351 22.73 -0.73 11.57
C THR A 351 23.66 -1.70 10.83
N LYS A 352 24.95 -1.74 11.19
CA LYS A 352 25.99 -2.58 10.53
C LYS A 352 25.52 -4.02 10.31
N ARG A 353 24.95 -4.61 11.37
CA ARG A 353 24.51 -6.01 11.35
C ARG A 353 23.35 -6.25 10.40
N TYR A 354 22.48 -5.27 10.18
CA TYR A 354 21.37 -5.39 9.24
C TYR A 354 21.88 -5.47 7.80
N TYR A 355 22.79 -4.58 7.38
CA TYR A 355 23.44 -4.66 6.07
C TYR A 355 24.13 -6.00 5.84
N GLN A 356 24.85 -6.49 6.86
CA GLN A 356 25.54 -7.77 6.77
C GLN A 356 24.58 -8.96 6.60
N GLN A 357 23.42 -8.95 7.27
CA GLN A 357 22.39 -9.97 7.08
C GLN A 357 21.69 -9.83 5.72
N MET A 358 21.46 -8.60 5.24
CA MET A 358 20.91 -8.37 3.90
C MET A 358 21.81 -8.95 2.81
N ASN A 359 23.14 -8.81 2.93
CA ASN A 359 24.08 -9.44 1.99
C ASN A 359 23.91 -10.97 1.92
N ARG A 360 23.66 -11.61 3.05
CA ARG A 360 23.40 -13.06 3.13
C ARG A 360 22.07 -13.41 2.50
N PHE A 361 21.01 -12.71 2.87
CA PHE A 361 19.69 -13.00 2.33
C PHE A 361 19.58 -12.70 0.83
N SER A 362 20.31 -11.70 0.33
CA SER A 362 20.46 -11.45 -1.10
C SER A 362 21.18 -12.61 -1.82
N ALA A 363 22.27 -13.12 -1.27
CA ALA A 363 22.96 -14.30 -1.84
C ALA A 363 22.07 -15.56 -1.81
N ASN A 364 21.34 -15.78 -0.70
CA ASN A 364 20.40 -16.89 -0.58
C ASN A 364 19.26 -16.77 -1.60
N LEU A 365 18.70 -15.58 -1.80
CA LEU A 365 17.65 -15.34 -2.79
C LEU A 365 18.15 -15.68 -4.20
N ALA A 366 19.32 -15.16 -4.59
CA ALA A 366 19.91 -15.45 -5.90
C ALA A 366 20.11 -16.97 -6.11
N LEU A 367 20.74 -17.65 -5.14
CA LEU A 367 20.92 -19.10 -5.19
C LEU A 367 19.59 -19.86 -5.35
N LEU A 368 18.58 -19.51 -4.53
CA LEU A 368 17.29 -20.20 -4.55
C LEU A 368 16.49 -19.89 -5.80
N SER A 369 16.65 -18.69 -6.38
CA SER A 369 16.10 -18.33 -7.68
C SER A 369 16.65 -19.21 -8.79
N ASP A 370 17.98 -19.35 -8.87
CA ASP A 370 18.64 -20.13 -9.91
C ASP A 370 18.26 -21.62 -9.81
N LEU A 371 18.28 -22.16 -8.58
CA LEU A 371 17.85 -23.53 -8.34
C LEU A 371 16.35 -23.72 -8.61
N ALA A 372 15.49 -22.76 -8.27
CA ALA A 372 14.06 -22.86 -8.58
C ALA A 372 13.83 -22.85 -10.10
N MET A 373 14.53 -22.01 -10.86
CA MET A 373 14.46 -21.98 -12.33
C MET A 373 15.01 -23.27 -12.94
N ALA A 374 16.16 -23.76 -12.49
CA ALA A 374 16.75 -25.01 -12.98
C ALA A 374 15.87 -26.24 -12.71
N THR A 375 15.21 -26.28 -11.54
CA THR A 375 14.44 -27.46 -11.12
C THR A 375 12.99 -27.46 -11.62
N LEU A 376 12.37 -26.29 -11.80
CA LEU A 376 10.98 -26.18 -12.21
C LEU A 376 10.81 -25.72 -13.66
N GLY A 377 11.83 -25.09 -14.26
CA GLY A 377 11.77 -24.52 -15.60
C GLY A 377 10.52 -23.64 -15.80
N GLY A 378 9.84 -23.82 -16.93
CA GLY A 378 8.59 -23.12 -17.24
C GLY A 378 7.42 -23.39 -16.26
N ASN A 379 7.48 -24.46 -15.47
CA ASN A 379 6.46 -24.74 -14.45
C ASN A 379 6.58 -23.83 -13.22
N LEU A 380 7.67 -23.08 -13.06
CA LEU A 380 7.84 -22.13 -11.95
C LEU A 380 6.68 -21.12 -11.89
N LYS A 381 6.21 -20.64 -13.06
CA LYS A 381 5.06 -19.74 -13.16
C LYS A 381 3.75 -20.37 -12.66
N ARG A 382 3.62 -21.71 -12.74
CA ARG A 382 2.46 -22.47 -12.22
C ARG A 382 2.61 -22.81 -10.74
N LYS A 383 3.81 -22.77 -10.18
CA LYS A 383 4.09 -23.02 -8.75
C LYS A 383 3.97 -21.73 -7.94
N GLU A 384 2.75 -21.18 -7.94
CA GLU A 384 2.41 -19.87 -7.36
C GLU A 384 2.94 -19.67 -5.93
N ARG A 385 2.89 -20.68 -5.06
CA ARG A 385 3.38 -20.57 -3.67
C ARG A 385 4.91 -20.45 -3.57
N ILE A 386 5.67 -21.07 -4.46
CA ILE A 386 7.13 -20.97 -4.48
C ILE A 386 7.52 -19.59 -5.00
N SER A 387 6.93 -19.18 -6.13
CA SER A 387 7.07 -17.84 -6.71
C SER A 387 6.73 -16.75 -5.67
N ALA A 388 5.61 -16.91 -4.96
CA ALA A 388 5.20 -15.99 -3.91
C ALA A 388 6.23 -15.83 -2.79
N ARG A 389 6.81 -16.94 -2.30
CA ARG A 389 7.81 -16.90 -1.22
C ARG A 389 9.12 -16.25 -1.69
N LEU A 390 9.59 -16.56 -2.89
CA LEU A 390 10.75 -15.87 -3.48
C LEU A 390 10.47 -14.37 -3.65
N GLY A 391 9.24 -14.02 -4.05
CA GLY A 391 8.77 -12.64 -4.09
C GLY A 391 8.79 -11.97 -2.72
N ASP A 392 8.32 -12.64 -1.66
CA ASP A 392 8.35 -12.11 -0.30
C ASP A 392 9.79 -11.83 0.18
N LEU A 393 10.76 -12.70 -0.16
CA LEU A 393 12.17 -12.49 0.16
C LEU A 393 12.71 -11.21 -0.50
N LEU A 394 12.49 -11.08 -1.81
CA LEU A 394 12.88 -9.89 -2.58
C LEU A 394 12.23 -8.63 -2.00
N SER A 395 10.94 -8.71 -1.69
CA SER A 395 10.19 -7.61 -1.12
C SER A 395 10.74 -7.16 0.23
N GLN A 396 10.98 -8.07 1.17
CA GLN A 396 11.50 -7.67 2.48
C GLN A 396 12.92 -7.09 2.39
N LEU A 397 13.74 -7.54 1.44
CA LEU A 397 15.02 -6.89 1.14
C LEU A 397 14.80 -5.44 0.66
N TYR A 398 13.87 -5.21 -0.27
CA TYR A 398 13.55 -3.86 -0.74
C TYR A 398 13.00 -2.95 0.39
N LEU A 399 12.06 -3.44 1.19
CA LEU A 399 11.51 -2.73 2.35
C LEU A 399 12.60 -2.35 3.37
N THR A 400 13.55 -3.27 3.61
CA THR A 400 14.68 -3.02 4.51
C THR A 400 15.63 -1.97 3.92
N SER A 401 15.96 -2.09 2.63
CA SER A 401 16.79 -1.12 1.91
C SER A 401 16.19 0.28 1.94
N ALA A 402 14.88 0.41 1.68
CA ALA A 402 14.18 1.70 1.72
C ALA A 402 14.22 2.33 3.12
N THR A 403 13.99 1.52 4.15
CA THR A 403 14.05 1.97 5.55
C THR A 403 15.44 2.50 5.92
N LEU A 404 16.49 1.75 5.56
CA LEU A 404 17.88 2.15 5.82
C LEU A 404 18.31 3.36 4.97
N LYS A 405 17.82 3.46 3.72
CA LYS A 405 18.07 4.61 2.83
C LYS A 405 17.43 5.88 3.36
N ARG A 406 16.18 5.82 3.82
CA ARG A 406 15.54 6.96 4.50
C ARG A 406 16.36 7.39 5.71
N TYR A 407 16.76 6.44 6.55
CA TYR A 407 17.56 6.76 7.74
C TYR A 407 18.87 7.47 7.37
N GLU A 408 19.50 7.08 6.27
CA GLU A 408 20.67 7.78 5.72
C GLU A 408 20.32 9.20 5.24
N ASP A 409 19.29 9.34 4.41
CA ASP A 409 18.88 10.62 3.81
C ASP A 409 18.43 11.64 4.86
N ASP A 410 17.82 11.17 5.94
CA ASP A 410 17.43 11.99 7.09
C ASP A 410 18.64 12.37 7.98
N GLY A 411 19.86 11.92 7.65
CA GLY A 411 21.10 12.25 8.37
C GLY A 411 21.40 11.33 9.57
N ARG A 412 20.90 10.08 9.56
CA ARG A 412 21.11 9.05 10.58
C ARG A 412 20.76 9.46 12.01
N LEU A 413 19.67 10.20 12.18
CA LEU A 413 19.24 10.76 13.47
C LEU A 413 19.02 9.69 14.55
N THR A 414 19.84 9.68 15.60
CA THR A 414 19.82 8.63 16.65
C THR A 414 18.48 8.48 17.37
N GLU A 415 17.69 9.55 17.40
CA GLU A 415 16.33 9.57 17.98
C GLU A 415 15.32 8.73 17.17
N ASP A 416 15.51 8.59 15.85
CA ASP A 416 14.66 7.75 14.99
C ASP A 416 15.06 6.28 15.01
N LEU A 417 16.22 5.96 15.57
CA LEU A 417 16.78 4.62 15.53
C LEU A 417 15.83 3.54 16.08
N PRO A 418 15.03 3.75 17.15
CA PRO A 418 14.06 2.75 17.58
C PRO A 418 13.03 2.38 16.48
N LEU A 419 12.54 3.36 15.73
CA LEU A 419 11.60 3.13 14.61
C LEU A 419 12.28 2.36 13.48
N VAL A 420 13.52 2.75 13.14
CA VAL A 420 14.35 2.10 12.11
C VAL A 420 14.63 0.65 12.47
N GLN A 421 15.10 0.40 13.71
CA GLN A 421 15.41 -0.94 14.18
C GLN A 421 14.18 -1.83 14.16
N TRP A 422 13.04 -1.32 14.64
CA TRP A 422 11.80 -2.09 14.66
C TRP A 422 11.39 -2.50 13.24
N ALA A 423 11.38 -1.53 12.31
CA ALA A 423 11.03 -1.76 10.91
C ALA A 423 11.94 -2.80 10.24
N VAL A 424 13.25 -2.67 10.44
CA VAL A 424 14.25 -3.57 9.85
C VAL A 424 14.17 -4.97 10.47
N GLU A 425 14.05 -5.08 11.80
CA GLU A 425 13.97 -6.37 12.49
C GLU A 425 12.70 -7.13 12.12
N ASP A 426 11.55 -6.46 12.03
CA ASP A 426 10.29 -7.07 11.55
C ASP A 426 10.42 -7.57 10.10
N SER A 427 10.98 -6.75 9.20
CA SER A 427 11.17 -7.14 7.80
C SER A 427 12.14 -8.30 7.64
N LEU A 428 13.28 -8.30 8.32
CA LEU A 428 14.26 -9.39 8.27
C LEU A 428 13.71 -10.68 8.92
N TYR A 429 12.89 -10.55 9.97
CA TYR A 429 12.24 -11.70 10.60
C TYR A 429 11.24 -12.35 9.64
N LYS A 430 10.38 -11.55 8.99
CA LYS A 430 9.43 -12.02 7.97
C LYS A 430 10.13 -12.65 6.78
N LEU A 431 11.24 -12.05 6.33
CA LEU A 431 12.09 -12.63 5.28
C LEU A 431 12.55 -14.02 5.68
N GLN A 432 13.15 -14.15 6.86
CA GLN A 432 13.64 -15.44 7.36
C GLN A 432 12.53 -16.48 7.46
N ASP A 433 11.32 -16.09 7.86
CA ASP A 433 10.16 -16.97 7.94
C ASP A 433 9.73 -17.47 6.54
N SER A 434 9.62 -16.56 5.56
CA SER A 434 9.34 -16.94 4.16
C SER A 434 10.44 -17.83 3.57
N LEU A 435 11.69 -17.62 3.95
CA LEU A 435 12.84 -18.41 3.53
C LEU A 435 12.77 -19.82 4.10
N ASP A 436 12.45 -19.95 5.39
CA ASP A 436 12.25 -21.24 6.05
C ASP A 436 11.13 -22.05 5.38
N ASP A 437 10.01 -21.39 5.13
CA ASP A 437 8.85 -21.95 4.45
C ASP A 437 9.14 -22.38 3.01
N LEU A 438 9.94 -21.60 2.30
CA LEU A 438 10.40 -21.92 0.96
C LEU A 438 11.24 -23.19 0.98
N LEU A 439 12.19 -23.30 1.90
CA LEU A 439 13.04 -24.48 2.06
C LEU A 439 12.23 -25.72 2.42
N ASN A 440 11.24 -25.62 3.31
CA ASN A 440 10.35 -26.73 3.66
C ASN A 440 9.55 -27.28 2.47
N ASN A 441 9.32 -26.44 1.45
CA ASN A 441 8.52 -26.76 0.29
C ASN A 441 9.33 -26.74 -1.01
N PHE A 442 10.65 -26.79 -0.91
CA PHE A 442 11.51 -26.68 -2.09
C PHE A 442 11.41 -27.96 -2.94
N PRO A 443 11.40 -27.85 -4.28
CA PRO A 443 11.23 -29.00 -5.17
C PRO A 443 12.27 -30.11 -4.94
N MET A 444 11.85 -31.35 -5.25
CA MET A 444 12.72 -32.54 -5.29
C MET A 444 13.47 -32.84 -3.98
N GLY A 445 12.96 -32.38 -2.84
CA GLY A 445 13.58 -32.62 -1.52
C GLY A 445 14.90 -31.85 -1.27
N LEU A 446 15.34 -31.02 -2.22
CA LEU A 446 16.57 -30.23 -2.11
C LEU A 446 16.55 -29.26 -0.91
N GLY A 447 15.37 -28.94 -0.40
CA GLY A 447 15.16 -28.07 0.74
C GLY A 447 15.95 -28.46 1.99
N ILE A 448 16.14 -29.75 2.26
CA ILE A 448 16.91 -30.23 3.42
C ILE A 448 18.39 -29.86 3.29
N VAL A 449 18.97 -30.11 2.12
CA VAL A 449 20.38 -29.79 1.82
C VAL A 449 20.58 -28.28 1.84
N LEU A 450 19.69 -27.54 1.18
CA LEU A 450 19.73 -26.08 1.14
C LEU A 450 19.56 -25.46 2.52
N ARG A 451 18.74 -26.06 3.39
CA ARG A 451 18.60 -25.65 4.79
C ARG A 451 19.90 -25.83 5.58
N ALA A 452 20.64 -26.92 5.37
CA ALA A 452 21.94 -27.11 6.02
C ALA A 452 22.97 -26.06 5.56
N VAL A 453 22.91 -25.66 4.29
CA VAL A 453 23.79 -24.61 3.72
C VAL A 453 23.40 -23.21 4.22
N ILE A 454 22.13 -22.88 4.17
CA ILE A 454 21.60 -21.53 4.44
C ILE A 454 21.45 -21.27 5.93
N PHE A 455 21.06 -22.27 6.73
CA PHE A 455 20.80 -22.17 8.17
C PHE A 455 21.57 -23.25 8.96
N PRO A 456 22.91 -23.28 8.90
CA PRO A 456 23.70 -24.33 9.56
C PRO A 456 23.49 -24.38 11.08
N PHE A 457 23.17 -23.24 11.71
CA PHE A 457 22.89 -23.11 13.14
C PHE A 457 21.43 -22.72 13.44
N GLY A 458 20.52 -22.97 12.49
CA GLY A 458 19.13 -22.55 12.58
C GLY A 458 18.90 -21.09 12.20
N ARG A 459 17.80 -20.53 12.72
CA ARG A 459 17.23 -19.22 12.36
C ARG A 459 17.80 -18.10 13.24
N PRO A 460 18.73 -17.24 12.76
CA PRO A 460 19.41 -16.25 13.60
C PRO A 460 18.61 -14.97 13.90
N ILE A 461 17.63 -14.62 13.08
CA ILE A 461 16.88 -13.36 13.22
C ILE A 461 15.76 -13.52 14.24
N LYS A 462 15.72 -12.61 15.21
CA LYS A 462 14.67 -12.51 16.24
C LYS A 462 13.66 -11.44 15.84
N ARG A 463 12.45 -11.53 16.41
CA ARG A 463 11.46 -10.45 16.33
C ARG A 463 11.97 -9.21 17.08
N PRO A 464 11.41 -8.02 16.79
CA PRO A 464 11.56 -6.87 17.67
C PRO A 464 11.30 -7.27 19.13
N SER A 465 12.15 -6.82 20.04
CA SER A 465 12.04 -7.12 21.47
C SER A 465 11.04 -6.19 22.17
N ASP A 466 10.48 -6.61 23.29
CA ASP A 466 9.61 -5.78 24.14
C ASP A 466 10.26 -4.45 24.54
N VAL A 467 11.58 -4.43 24.78
CA VAL A 467 12.35 -3.20 25.08
C VAL A 467 12.35 -2.22 23.89
N LEU A 468 12.35 -2.74 22.68
CA LEU A 468 12.27 -1.95 21.45
C LEU A 468 10.84 -1.47 21.22
N ASP A 469 9.85 -2.33 21.46
CA ASP A 469 8.44 -1.99 21.39
C ASP A 469 8.09 -0.84 22.35
N HIS A 470 8.56 -0.92 23.60
CA HIS A 470 8.43 0.14 24.59
C HIS A 470 8.98 1.49 24.09
N LYS A 471 10.16 1.49 23.43
CA LYS A 471 10.76 2.72 22.89
C LYS A 471 9.93 3.31 21.75
N VAL A 472 9.42 2.48 20.84
CA VAL A 472 8.57 2.92 19.74
C VAL A 472 7.25 3.49 20.28
N ALA A 473 6.59 2.77 21.19
CA ALA A 473 5.36 3.22 21.84
C ALA A 473 5.57 4.54 22.58
N LYS A 474 6.71 4.71 23.26
CA LYS A 474 7.06 5.96 23.95
C LYS A 474 7.22 7.14 22.98
N ILE A 475 7.85 6.94 21.82
CA ILE A 475 7.97 7.98 20.78
C ILE A 475 6.58 8.46 20.36
N MET A 476 5.65 7.55 20.11
CA MET A 476 4.29 7.90 19.66
C MET A 476 3.50 8.69 20.71
N GLN A 477 3.77 8.46 21.99
CA GLN A 477 3.07 9.09 23.13
C GLN A 477 3.72 10.37 23.66
N THR A 478 4.89 10.76 23.13
CA THR A 478 5.69 11.87 23.68
C THR A 478 5.97 12.92 22.61
N PRO A 479 5.75 14.22 22.86
CA PRO A 479 6.19 15.26 21.94
C PRO A 479 7.71 15.19 21.79
N CYS A 480 8.16 14.86 20.59
CA CYS A 480 9.57 14.75 20.23
C CYS A 480 9.72 14.84 18.72
N ALA A 481 10.92 15.21 18.26
CA ALA A 481 11.17 15.42 16.84
C ALA A 481 10.94 14.15 15.99
N SER A 482 11.20 12.96 16.54
CA SER A 482 10.87 11.68 15.89
C SER A 482 9.38 11.50 15.64
N ARG A 483 8.53 11.89 16.59
CA ARG A 483 7.08 11.84 16.44
C ARG A 483 6.60 12.83 15.38
N ASP A 484 7.17 14.04 15.37
CA ASP A 484 6.83 15.07 14.38
C ASP A 484 7.20 14.62 12.96
N ARG A 485 8.39 14.02 12.79
CA ARG A 485 8.81 13.43 11.51
C ARG A 485 7.95 12.24 11.09
N LEU A 486 7.53 11.38 12.03
CA LEU A 486 6.60 10.28 11.76
C LEU A 486 5.27 10.79 11.19
N GLY A 487 4.80 11.93 11.68
CA GLY A 487 3.57 12.60 11.23
C GLY A 487 3.74 13.56 10.04
N LYS A 488 4.93 13.66 9.42
CA LYS A 488 5.21 14.62 8.35
C LYS A 488 4.25 14.46 7.17
N GLY A 489 3.73 15.56 6.63
CA GLY A 489 2.82 15.56 5.46
C GLY A 489 1.36 15.25 5.78
N GLN A 490 0.99 15.11 7.06
CA GLN A 490 -0.41 15.03 7.48
C GLN A 490 -0.96 16.41 7.89
N PHE A 491 -2.28 16.56 7.89
CA PHE A 491 -2.96 17.81 8.27
C PHE A 491 -3.44 17.76 9.72
N TRP A 492 -2.70 18.42 10.63
CA TRP A 492 -2.94 18.36 12.08
C TRP A 492 -3.75 19.53 12.66
N THR A 493 -4.16 20.49 11.84
CA THR A 493 -4.91 21.66 12.32
C THR A 493 -6.27 21.22 12.87
N ALA A 494 -6.53 21.51 14.14
CA ALA A 494 -7.80 21.23 14.77
C ALA A 494 -8.92 22.06 14.12
N SER A 495 -9.96 21.39 13.62
CA SER A 495 -11.17 22.00 13.09
C SER A 495 -12.35 21.04 13.28
N GLU A 496 -13.57 21.56 13.10
CA GLU A 496 -14.80 20.76 13.20
C GLU A 496 -14.76 19.48 12.34
N PHE A 497 -14.16 19.55 11.16
CA PHE A 497 -14.07 18.44 10.19
C PHE A 497 -12.76 17.64 10.29
N ASN A 498 -11.92 17.91 11.30
CA ASN A 498 -10.64 17.22 11.49
C ASN A 498 -10.52 16.63 12.89
N ALA A 499 -11.17 15.48 13.10
CA ALA A 499 -11.15 14.76 14.37
C ALA A 499 -9.74 14.38 14.84
N VAL A 500 -8.82 14.04 13.93
CA VAL A 500 -7.42 13.74 14.28
C VAL A 500 -6.63 14.99 14.69
N GLY A 501 -6.91 16.14 14.08
CA GLY A 501 -6.35 17.43 14.53
C GLY A 501 -6.83 17.82 15.93
N ILE A 502 -8.10 17.59 16.25
CA ILE A 502 -8.65 17.78 17.60
C ILE A 502 -7.99 16.83 18.60
N GLN A 503 -7.77 15.57 18.22
CA GLN A 503 -7.06 14.58 19.05
C GLN A 503 -5.64 15.04 19.38
N GLU A 504 -4.92 15.57 18.39
CA GLU A 504 -3.55 16.09 18.57
C GLU A 504 -3.52 17.34 19.45
N GLN A 505 -4.47 18.26 19.29
CA GLN A 505 -4.58 19.44 20.16
C GLN A 505 -4.89 19.03 21.61
N THR A 506 -5.81 18.08 21.79
CA THR A 506 -6.16 17.53 23.11
C THR A 506 -4.94 16.89 23.78
N PHE A 507 -4.10 16.19 23.01
CA PHE A 507 -2.88 15.57 23.53
C PHE A 507 -1.93 16.62 24.13
N LYS A 508 -1.72 17.74 23.42
CA LYS A 508 -0.91 18.85 23.92
C LYS A 508 -1.51 19.49 25.17
N ASP A 509 -2.82 19.71 25.19
CA ASP A 509 -3.52 20.29 26.34
C ASP A 509 -3.45 19.37 27.58
N ILE A 510 -3.57 18.06 27.40
CA ILE A 510 -3.46 17.08 28.50
C ILE A 510 -2.05 17.07 29.09
N LEU A 511 -1.00 17.15 28.27
CA LEU A 511 0.38 17.24 28.78
C LEU A 511 0.62 18.54 29.55
N ALA A 512 0.08 19.66 29.07
CA ALA A 512 0.17 20.94 29.78
C ALA A 512 -0.67 20.97 31.07
N ALA A 513 -1.74 20.19 31.15
CA ALA A 513 -2.59 20.04 32.33
C ALA A 513 -1.95 19.19 33.45
N GLU A 514 -1.03 18.27 33.14
CA GLU A 514 -0.44 17.35 34.13
C GLU A 514 0.28 18.07 35.29
N PRO A 515 1.20 19.03 35.05
CA PRO A 515 1.83 19.79 36.13
C PRO A 515 0.84 20.61 36.96
N LEU A 516 -0.22 21.13 36.34
CA LEU A 516 -1.25 21.92 37.03
C LEU A 516 -2.10 21.03 37.93
N TYR A 517 -2.47 19.84 37.47
CA TYR A 517 -3.14 18.85 38.28
C TYR A 517 -2.29 18.45 39.50
N ASP A 518 -0.98 18.23 39.33
CA ASP A 518 -0.07 17.88 40.42
C ASP A 518 0.05 19.04 41.44
N LYS A 519 0.10 20.28 40.95
CA LYS A 519 0.09 21.51 41.77
C LYS A 519 -1.17 21.58 42.64
N VAL A 520 -2.35 21.33 42.07
CA VAL A 520 -3.62 21.31 42.82
C VAL A 520 -3.66 20.15 43.83
N CYS A 521 -3.27 18.93 43.44
CA CYS A 521 -3.25 17.79 44.36
C CYS A 521 -2.33 18.03 45.56
N LYS A 522 -1.17 18.63 45.33
CA LYS A 522 -0.23 19.00 46.40
C LYS A 522 -0.84 20.03 47.35
N ALA A 523 -1.49 21.06 46.83
CA ALA A 523 -2.15 22.09 47.63
C ALA A 523 -3.35 21.54 48.41
N ALA A 524 -4.12 20.64 47.80
CA ALA A 524 -5.29 20.02 48.42
C ALA A 524 -4.93 18.93 49.46
N GLY A 525 -3.65 18.52 49.54
CA GLY A 525 -3.19 17.45 50.44
C GLY A 525 -3.76 16.06 50.12
N LYS A 526 -4.39 15.89 48.96
CA LYS A 526 -5.02 14.64 48.51
C LYS A 526 -4.81 14.43 47.02
N ARG A 527 -4.70 13.16 46.61
CA ARG A 527 -4.60 12.81 45.19
C ARG A 527 -6.00 12.73 44.58
N LEU A 528 -6.38 13.73 43.80
CA LEU A 528 -7.64 13.75 43.05
C LEU A 528 -7.58 12.77 41.87
N PRO A 529 -8.69 12.25 41.36
CA PRO A 529 -8.69 11.54 40.08
C PRO A 529 -8.24 12.47 38.95
N PHE A 530 -7.43 11.97 38.00
CA PHE A 530 -7.16 12.70 36.75
C PHE A 530 -8.35 12.53 35.78
N MET A 531 -9.50 13.03 36.23
CA MET A 531 -10.81 13.02 35.57
C MET A 531 -11.55 14.24 36.11
N TRP A 532 -12.49 14.81 35.33
CA TRP A 532 -13.18 16.04 35.72
C TRP A 532 -12.19 17.18 35.98
N LEU A 533 -11.32 17.47 35.01
CA LEU A 533 -10.29 18.51 35.19
C LEU A 533 -10.89 19.90 35.40
N ASP A 534 -12.13 20.13 34.98
CA ASP A 534 -12.97 21.28 35.32
C ASP A 534 -13.14 21.42 36.85
N LYS A 535 -13.41 20.31 37.56
CA LYS A 535 -13.53 20.31 39.02
C LYS A 535 -12.18 20.48 39.72
N VAL A 536 -11.12 19.93 39.14
CA VAL A 536 -9.74 20.16 39.61
C VAL A 536 -9.38 21.63 39.47
N ALA A 537 -9.79 22.28 38.37
CA ALA A 537 -9.59 23.70 38.16
C ALA A 537 -10.34 24.55 39.20
N ALA A 538 -11.60 24.21 39.50
CA ALA A 538 -12.39 24.87 40.55
C ALA A 538 -11.76 24.73 41.94
N GLU A 539 -11.27 23.54 42.31
CA GLU A 539 -10.53 23.33 43.57
C GLU A 539 -9.25 24.17 43.60
N GLY A 540 -8.49 24.19 42.50
CA GLY A 540 -7.28 25.00 42.37
C GLY A 540 -7.54 26.50 42.50
N LYS A 541 -8.69 26.97 41.98
CA LYS A 541 -9.17 28.34 42.16
C LYS A 541 -9.53 28.63 43.61
N ALA A 542 -10.27 27.74 44.27
CA ALA A 542 -10.66 27.88 45.67
C ALA A 542 -9.45 27.89 46.62
N LEU A 543 -8.42 27.11 46.30
CA LEU A 543 -7.15 27.09 47.03
C LEU A 543 -6.22 28.25 46.67
N GLY A 544 -6.57 29.09 45.69
CA GLY A 544 -5.74 30.22 45.24
C GLY A 544 -4.43 29.83 44.59
N VAL A 545 -4.32 28.60 44.06
CA VAL A 545 -3.07 28.07 43.48
C VAL A 545 -3.04 28.10 41.96
N LEU A 546 -4.14 28.43 41.28
CA LEU A 546 -4.21 28.54 39.82
C LEU A 546 -4.56 29.95 39.35
N SER A 547 -3.96 30.38 38.24
CA SER A 547 -4.39 31.58 37.49
C SER A 547 -5.62 31.30 36.61
N ASP A 548 -6.29 32.35 36.13
CA ASP A 548 -7.41 32.21 35.20
C ASP A 548 -7.02 31.50 33.89
N SER A 549 -5.80 31.70 33.40
CA SER A 549 -5.28 31.00 32.22
C SER A 549 -4.99 29.52 32.47
N GLU A 550 -4.49 29.17 33.65
CA GLU A 550 -4.29 27.78 34.08
C GLU A 550 -5.64 27.05 34.27
N ILE A 551 -6.65 27.75 34.80
CA ILE A 551 -8.03 27.24 34.93
C ILE A 551 -8.61 26.95 33.55
N ALA A 552 -8.55 27.92 32.62
CA ALA A 552 -9.06 27.75 31.27
C ALA A 552 -8.37 26.61 30.50
N LEU A 553 -7.08 26.37 30.75
CA LEU A 553 -6.36 25.23 30.19
C LEU A 553 -6.89 23.89 30.72
N LEU A 554 -7.15 23.76 32.03
CA LEU A 554 -7.70 22.53 32.62
C LEU A 554 -9.13 22.26 32.11
N GLU A 555 -9.96 23.29 32.01
CA GLU A 555 -11.32 23.17 31.44
C GLU A 555 -11.28 22.74 29.97
N ARG A 556 -10.42 23.38 29.15
CA ARG A 556 -10.23 22.99 27.74
C ARG A 556 -9.72 21.55 27.62
N ALA A 557 -8.77 21.16 28.48
CA ALA A 557 -8.25 19.79 28.50
C ALA A 557 -9.34 18.76 28.85
N GLU A 558 -10.27 19.07 29.76
CA GLU A 558 -11.40 18.18 30.06
C GLU A 558 -12.35 18.03 28.86
N ILE A 559 -12.69 19.13 28.20
CA ILE A 559 -13.54 19.11 27.00
C ILE A 559 -12.91 18.22 25.92
N GLY A 560 -11.63 18.42 25.63
CA GLY A 560 -10.89 17.60 24.67
C GLY A 560 -10.79 16.13 25.10
N ARG A 561 -10.52 15.87 26.39
CA ARG A 561 -10.44 14.51 26.95
C ARG A 561 -11.76 13.76 26.77
N LEU A 562 -12.88 14.40 27.10
CA LEU A 562 -14.22 13.84 26.90
C LEU A 562 -14.50 13.58 25.42
N LYS A 563 -14.19 14.52 24.54
CA LYS A 563 -14.35 14.33 23.08
C LYS A 563 -13.49 13.18 22.52
N SER A 564 -12.30 12.98 23.08
CA SER A 564 -11.41 11.88 22.71
C SER A 564 -11.96 10.52 23.12
N ILE A 565 -12.55 10.40 24.31
CA ILE A 565 -12.99 9.11 24.86
C ILE A 565 -14.46 8.77 24.58
N ASN A 566 -15.31 9.78 24.38
CA ASN A 566 -16.71 9.58 24.07
C ASN A 566 -16.88 9.10 22.63
N VAL A 567 -17.94 8.33 22.42
CA VAL A 567 -18.45 7.95 21.11
C VAL A 567 -19.66 8.78 20.78
N ASP A 568 -19.97 8.91 19.50
CA ASP A 568 -21.20 9.54 19.05
C ASP A 568 -22.39 8.64 19.38
N ASP A 569 -23.48 9.25 19.83
CA ASP A 569 -24.80 8.63 19.99
C ASP A 569 -25.81 9.28 19.04
N PHE A 570 -26.87 8.54 18.75
CA PHE A 570 -27.89 8.93 17.76
C PHE A 570 -29.26 8.51 18.28
N ASP A 571 -30.25 9.37 18.11
CA ASP A 571 -31.65 9.00 18.31
C ASP A 571 -32.06 7.92 17.30
N THR A 572 -33.04 7.09 17.69
CA THR A 572 -33.52 5.99 16.83
C THR A 572 -33.98 6.49 15.46
N ASP A 573 -34.56 7.69 15.40
CA ASP A 573 -35.05 8.29 14.17
C ASP A 573 -33.91 8.75 13.24
N GLU A 574 -32.75 9.13 13.77
CA GLU A 574 -31.58 9.56 12.96
C GLU A 574 -30.93 8.41 12.20
N LEU A 575 -31.06 7.18 12.72
CA LEU A 575 -30.50 5.96 12.09
C LEU A 575 -31.49 5.28 11.13
N ARG A 576 -32.73 5.76 11.03
CA ARG A 576 -33.70 5.18 10.09
C ARG A 576 -33.24 5.46 8.66
N ALA A 577 -33.05 4.38 7.89
CA ALA A 577 -32.82 4.51 6.46
C ALA A 577 -34.02 5.24 5.82
N GLN A 578 -33.76 6.35 5.13
CA GLN A 578 -34.78 7.01 4.34
C GLN A 578 -35.22 6.03 3.23
N LEU A 579 -36.40 5.44 3.40
CA LEU A 579 -37.01 4.61 2.37
C LEU A 579 -37.33 5.51 1.18
N ALA A 580 -36.57 5.38 0.09
CA ALA A 580 -37.00 5.94 -1.19
C ALA A 580 -38.36 5.31 -1.55
N PRO A 581 -39.34 6.08 -2.04
CA PRO A 581 -40.56 5.49 -2.59
C PRO A 581 -40.17 4.48 -3.66
N LYS A 582 -40.69 3.25 -3.56
CA LYS A 582 -40.37 2.14 -4.48
C LYS A 582 -40.64 2.57 -5.92
N ALA A 583 -39.60 2.99 -6.65
CA ALA A 583 -39.66 3.00 -8.10
C ALA A 583 -39.81 1.54 -8.55
N LYS A 584 -40.86 1.25 -9.33
CA LYS A 584 -41.08 -0.06 -9.97
C LYS A 584 -39.77 -0.47 -10.65
N GLN A 585 -39.05 -1.43 -10.07
CA GLN A 585 -38.02 -2.14 -10.80
C GLN A 585 -38.73 -2.95 -11.88
N GLU A 586 -38.80 -2.40 -13.10
CA GLU A 586 -39.07 -3.21 -14.27
C GLU A 586 -37.95 -4.24 -14.38
N LYS A 587 -38.36 -5.50 -14.41
CA LYS A 587 -37.49 -6.67 -14.57
C LYS A 587 -36.78 -6.55 -15.93
N ALA A 588 -35.51 -6.15 -15.93
CA ALA A 588 -34.62 -6.46 -17.03
C ALA A 588 -34.18 -7.92 -16.86
N ALA A 589 -34.65 -8.77 -17.79
CA ALA A 589 -34.25 -10.16 -17.96
C ALA A 589 -32.89 -10.25 -18.65
#